data_AF-A0A497QCL5-F1
#
_entry.id   AF-A0A497QCL5-F1
#
_cell.length_a   1.000
_cell.length_b   1.000
_cell.length_c   1.000
_cell.angle_alpha   90.00
_cell.angle_beta   90.00
_cell.angle_gamma   90.00
#
_symmetry.space_group_name_H-M   'P 1'
#
loop_
_entity.id
_entity.type
_entity.pdbx_description
1 polymer ?
#
loop_
_entity_poly.entity_id
_entity_poly.type
_entity_poly.pdbx_seq_one_letter_code
_entity_poly.pdbx_strand_id
1 'polypeptide(L)'
;RIFILVAFIVALVAYTYAPADVTPGTYHATFYFQSPVNIERTENITIEFKLGDSCSSSWNIKTISFGEYNATVEYKEQYALSTGSVVEIRTYFMWRNGTKIKLPADVLRLEIRNSDDFEIILRPSRVLDHTYVFLYRPLVKSNVAFAILFLIVVLWFTEAIPLAASALIIPVLAVVFGISSATDALAPFFHPAVVLIIGGLLIGRALQKHNLDKRIALTILSKTKGSGSLLILMMMYTTAFLSFWISNTASAAIMLPIGLAVIAKFSNGGEGTNYSKVIVLSIAYSATIGGIATLIGTPPNPIAAGMLQEFLDIEFSFVDWLPFGLPYVIVFIPVAWKILTFIFKPEKELEKEVRSISDKSREELEKMGPMTREQKLVSIVFAITVALWFTQKVPDFIANATGFSGHGISSSIVALIGVGLLYMLGLMDEEDIRKINWSAVLIIGGGILLGNILITTGVSDWIAYQLIGLQGLHPLIINFLLGLLSLVITMFASNTAAASILVPIGIPLAISLGMSPVLVTITIAIAASLDFALPVGTPPSTLAYSTGKVKLKDMLRVGLILDIVSLILLTFGIVWVWVLLGLISF
;
A
#
# COMPACT_ATOMS: atom_id res chain seq x y z
N ARG A 1 -5.23 -26.21 -14.20
CA ARG A 1 -5.39 -26.28 -15.68
C ARG A 1 -6.63 -25.53 -16.15
N ILE A 2 -7.84 -25.82 -15.65
CA ILE A 2 -9.07 -25.09 -16.01
C ILE A 2 -8.94 -23.58 -15.74
N PHE A 3 -8.49 -23.17 -14.56
CA PHE A 3 -8.32 -21.75 -14.25
C PHE A 3 -7.30 -21.02 -15.15
N ILE A 4 -6.28 -21.71 -15.64
CA ILE A 4 -5.32 -21.14 -16.60
C ILE A 4 -6.04 -20.86 -17.93
N LEU A 5 -6.82 -21.82 -18.43
CA LEU A 5 -7.62 -21.64 -19.64
C LEU A 5 -8.61 -20.49 -19.47
N VAL A 6 -9.30 -20.42 -18.32
CA VAL A 6 -10.19 -19.30 -17.99
C VAL A 6 -9.44 -17.98 -18.01
N ALA A 7 -8.24 -17.90 -17.44
CA ALA A 7 -7.44 -16.68 -17.44
C ALA A 7 -7.11 -16.21 -18.88
N PHE A 8 -6.73 -17.12 -19.78
CA PHE A 8 -6.50 -16.78 -21.19
C PHE A 8 -7.78 -16.37 -21.93
N ILE A 9 -8.92 -17.03 -21.67
CA ILE A 9 -10.20 -16.66 -22.27
C ILE A 9 -10.61 -15.26 -21.82
N VAL A 10 -10.53 -14.98 -20.51
CA VAL A 10 -10.86 -13.65 -19.96
C VAL A 10 -9.92 -12.58 -20.52
N ALA A 11 -8.63 -12.88 -20.66
CA ALA A 11 -7.67 -11.98 -21.29
C ALA A 11 -8.00 -11.68 -22.76
N LEU A 12 -8.41 -12.69 -23.52
CA LEU A 12 -8.82 -12.52 -24.92
C LEU A 12 -10.10 -11.68 -25.03
N VAL A 13 -11.07 -11.91 -24.16
CA VAL A 13 -12.27 -11.08 -24.08
C VAL A 13 -11.90 -9.63 -23.71
N ALA A 14 -11.05 -9.44 -22.71
CA ALA A 14 -10.58 -8.11 -22.30
C ALA A 14 -9.85 -7.38 -23.44
N TYR A 15 -9.03 -8.09 -24.23
CA TYR A 15 -8.38 -7.54 -25.42
C TYR A 15 -9.39 -6.99 -26.43
N THR A 16 -10.49 -7.72 -26.66
CA THR A 16 -11.52 -7.34 -27.65
C THR A 16 -12.42 -6.19 -27.20
N TYR A 17 -12.64 -6.03 -25.89
CA TYR A 17 -13.50 -4.99 -25.31
C TYR A 17 -12.73 -3.79 -24.74
N ALA A 18 -11.41 -3.77 -24.90
CA ALA A 18 -10.59 -2.64 -24.49
C ALA A 18 -11.01 -1.35 -25.22
N PRO A 19 -10.84 -0.18 -24.59
CA PRO A 19 -11.10 1.09 -25.25
C PRO A 19 -10.21 1.24 -26.49
N ALA A 20 -10.64 2.03 -27.47
CA ALA A 20 -9.84 2.28 -28.65
C ALA A 20 -8.61 3.13 -28.32
N ASP A 21 -7.48 2.82 -28.96
CA ASP A 21 -6.29 3.66 -28.90
C ASP A 21 -6.55 5.01 -29.58
N VAL A 22 -5.83 6.03 -29.12
CA VAL A 22 -5.87 7.38 -29.69
C VAL A 22 -5.17 7.38 -31.05
N THR A 23 -5.74 8.08 -32.03
CA THR A 23 -5.18 8.18 -33.38
C THR A 23 -4.17 9.34 -33.50
N PRO A 24 -3.11 9.21 -34.31
CA PRO A 24 -2.28 10.36 -34.67
C PRO A 24 -3.11 11.42 -35.39
N GLY A 25 -2.89 12.70 -35.09
CA GLY A 25 -3.69 13.76 -35.68
C GLY A 25 -3.58 15.09 -34.97
N THR A 26 -4.43 16.04 -35.37
CA THR A 26 -4.54 17.36 -34.77
C THR A 26 -5.62 17.34 -33.69
N TYR A 27 -5.30 17.90 -32.53
CA TYR A 27 -6.16 18.02 -31.37
C TYR A 27 -6.32 19.48 -30.98
N HIS A 28 -7.52 19.82 -30.53
CA HIS A 28 -7.86 21.14 -30.01
C HIS A 28 -8.07 21.06 -28.50
N ALA A 29 -7.28 21.81 -27.74
CA ALA A 29 -7.43 21.92 -26.29
C ALA A 29 -8.11 23.26 -25.97
N THR A 30 -9.34 23.22 -25.50
CA THR A 30 -10.08 24.40 -25.04
C THR A 30 -10.09 24.45 -23.53
N PHE A 31 -9.36 25.42 -23.00
CA PHE A 31 -9.31 25.71 -21.58
C PHE A 31 -10.47 26.63 -21.21
N TYR A 32 -11.28 26.24 -20.23
CA TYR A 32 -12.35 27.08 -19.68
C TYR A 32 -12.06 27.42 -18.22
N PHE A 33 -12.36 28.65 -17.84
CA PHE A 33 -12.20 29.14 -16.49
C PHE A 33 -13.24 30.22 -16.16
N GLN A 34 -13.51 30.38 -14.87
CA GLN A 34 -14.38 31.44 -14.36
C GLN A 34 -13.59 32.75 -14.21
N SER A 35 -14.17 33.87 -14.64
CA SER A 35 -13.46 35.16 -14.60
C SER A 35 -13.19 35.58 -13.15
N PRO A 36 -11.94 35.95 -12.79
CA PRO A 36 -11.61 36.47 -11.46
C PRO A 36 -12.27 37.81 -11.14
N VAL A 37 -12.77 38.53 -12.13
CA VAL A 37 -13.46 39.83 -11.95
C VAL A 37 -14.97 39.65 -11.88
N ASN A 38 -15.54 38.74 -12.68
CA ASN A 38 -16.97 38.43 -12.67
C ASN A 38 -17.18 36.92 -12.60
N ILE A 39 -17.53 36.44 -11.41
CA ILE A 39 -17.72 35.02 -11.10
C ILE A 39 -18.83 34.40 -11.98
N GLU A 40 -19.82 35.16 -12.46
CA GLU A 40 -20.87 34.57 -13.33
C GLU A 40 -20.40 34.32 -14.77
N ARG A 41 -19.25 34.85 -15.18
CA ARG A 41 -18.73 34.76 -16.54
C ARG A 41 -17.72 33.63 -16.69
N THR A 42 -17.98 32.71 -17.62
CA THR A 42 -16.98 31.72 -18.07
C THR A 42 -16.26 32.24 -19.31
N GLU A 43 -14.94 32.11 -19.32
CA GLU A 43 -14.08 32.48 -20.44
C GLU A 43 -13.28 31.26 -20.92
N ASN A 44 -12.72 31.35 -22.13
CA ASN A 44 -11.97 30.25 -22.71
C ASN A 44 -10.75 30.66 -23.54
N ILE A 45 -9.83 29.71 -23.70
CA ILE A 45 -8.64 29.80 -24.57
C ILE A 45 -8.51 28.47 -25.30
N THR A 46 -8.53 28.50 -26.64
CA THR A 46 -8.27 27.30 -27.46
C THR A 46 -6.85 27.30 -27.99
N ILE A 47 -6.16 26.17 -27.87
CA ILE A 47 -4.87 25.87 -28.51
C ILE A 47 -5.00 24.66 -29.42
N GLU A 48 -4.07 24.51 -30.36
CA GLU A 48 -3.97 23.36 -31.25
C GLU A 48 -2.63 22.67 -31.01
N PHE A 49 -2.64 21.33 -30.92
CA PHE A 49 -1.44 20.52 -30.84
C PHE A 49 -1.60 19.24 -31.67
N LYS A 50 -0.50 18.57 -31.99
CA LYS A 50 -0.49 17.31 -32.75
C LYS A 50 0.00 16.14 -31.91
N LEU A 51 -0.62 14.98 -32.11
CA LEU A 51 -0.11 13.68 -31.65
C LEU A 51 0.48 12.93 -32.84
N GLY A 52 1.73 12.47 -32.72
CA GLY A 52 2.43 11.75 -33.79
C GLY A 52 3.74 11.13 -33.32
N ASP A 53 4.69 10.87 -34.22
CA ASP A 53 5.88 10.07 -33.86
C ASP A 53 6.96 10.82 -33.05
N SER A 54 6.89 12.15 -32.99
CA SER A 54 7.91 13.00 -32.35
C SER A 54 7.31 14.00 -31.37
N CYS A 55 8.12 14.44 -30.40
CA CYS A 55 7.76 15.46 -29.43
C CYS A 55 8.59 16.73 -29.66
N SER A 56 7.97 17.90 -29.66
CA SER A 56 8.67 19.18 -29.75
C SER A 56 9.52 19.43 -28.50
N SER A 57 10.71 20.00 -28.69
CA SER A 57 11.62 20.38 -27.60
C SER A 57 11.25 21.71 -26.95
N SER A 58 10.72 22.66 -27.73
CA SER A 58 10.32 23.99 -27.26
C SER A 58 8.88 24.03 -26.77
N TRP A 59 8.64 24.86 -25.76
CA TRP A 59 7.32 25.24 -25.30
C TRP A 59 6.82 26.47 -26.08
N ASN A 60 5.56 26.43 -26.50
CA ASN A 60 4.82 27.55 -27.03
C ASN A 60 3.97 28.18 -25.93
N ILE A 61 3.80 29.50 -26.02
CA ILE A 61 3.08 30.30 -25.03
C ILE A 61 1.99 31.07 -25.76
N LYS A 62 0.74 30.89 -25.31
CA LYS A 62 -0.41 31.66 -25.80
C LYS A 62 -1.00 32.47 -24.65
N THR A 63 -0.94 33.79 -24.75
CA THR A 63 -1.50 34.72 -23.76
C THR A 63 -2.68 35.48 -24.35
N ILE A 64 -3.81 35.50 -23.64
CA ILE A 64 -4.99 36.29 -23.99
C ILE A 64 -5.28 37.26 -22.85
N SER A 65 -5.54 38.53 -23.20
CA SER A 65 -5.88 39.60 -22.25
C SER A 65 -7.39 39.78 -22.17
N PHE A 66 -7.94 39.76 -20.95
CA PHE A 66 -9.38 39.84 -20.66
C PHE A 66 -9.73 41.16 -19.97
N GLY A 67 -9.03 42.24 -20.31
CA GLY A 67 -9.17 43.52 -19.64
C GLY A 67 -8.23 43.60 -18.44
N GLU A 68 -8.68 43.25 -17.23
CA GLU A 68 -7.91 43.50 -15.99
C GLU A 68 -6.82 42.45 -15.71
N TYR A 69 -6.88 41.30 -16.37
CA TYR A 69 -5.92 40.21 -16.22
C TYR A 69 -5.59 39.55 -17.56
N ASN A 70 -4.51 38.78 -17.55
CA ASN A 70 -4.05 37.93 -18.64
C ASN A 70 -4.11 36.47 -18.19
N ALA A 71 -4.55 35.59 -19.09
CA ALA A 71 -4.44 34.16 -18.92
C ALA A 71 -3.46 33.62 -19.97
N THR A 72 -2.50 32.81 -19.50
CA THR A 72 -1.42 32.29 -20.33
C THR A 72 -1.44 30.77 -20.29
N VAL A 73 -1.38 30.15 -21.47
CA VAL A 73 -1.30 28.71 -21.65
C VAL A 73 0.04 28.34 -22.29
N GLU A 74 0.78 27.44 -21.65
CA GLU A 74 2.02 26.86 -22.17
C GLU A 74 1.77 25.43 -22.63
N TYR A 75 2.21 25.11 -23.84
CA TYR A 75 2.00 23.80 -24.47
C TYR A 75 3.10 23.49 -25.48
N LYS A 76 3.16 22.27 -25.99
CA LYS A 76 4.01 21.89 -27.11
C LYS A 76 3.18 21.74 -28.37
N GLU A 77 3.74 22.13 -29.52
CA GLU A 77 3.07 21.97 -30.82
C GLU A 77 2.84 20.50 -31.18
N GLN A 78 3.77 19.62 -30.81
CA GLN A 78 3.69 18.20 -31.09
C GLN A 78 4.11 17.37 -29.87
N TYR A 79 3.33 16.33 -29.57
CA TYR A 79 3.65 15.33 -28.55
C TYR A 79 3.78 13.97 -29.24
N ALA A 80 4.73 13.16 -28.75
CA ALA A 80 4.90 11.79 -29.22
C ALA A 80 3.68 10.95 -28.83
N LEU A 81 3.27 10.01 -29.67
CA LEU A 81 2.21 9.04 -29.42
C LEU A 81 2.84 7.65 -29.30
N SER A 82 3.33 7.35 -28.10
CA SER A 82 3.93 6.07 -27.74
C SER A 82 3.56 5.73 -26.30
N THR A 83 3.88 4.51 -25.86
CA THR A 83 3.75 4.17 -24.43
C THR A 83 4.61 5.10 -23.58
N GLY A 84 4.05 5.60 -22.48
CA GLY A 84 4.69 6.57 -21.58
C GLY A 84 4.56 8.03 -22.04
N SER A 85 3.94 8.30 -23.18
CA SER A 85 3.68 9.67 -23.62
C SER A 85 2.76 10.42 -22.65
N VAL A 86 3.12 11.68 -22.35
CA VAL A 86 2.29 12.56 -21.52
C VAL A 86 2.13 13.89 -22.23
N VAL A 87 0.87 14.28 -22.45
CA VAL A 87 0.50 15.62 -22.90
C VAL A 87 0.40 16.52 -21.67
N GLU A 88 1.40 17.36 -21.48
CA GLU A 88 1.44 18.35 -20.40
C GLU A 88 1.08 19.73 -20.96
N ILE A 89 0.01 20.33 -20.41
CA ILE A 89 -0.42 21.70 -20.71
C ILE A 89 -0.46 22.47 -19.40
N ARG A 90 0.15 23.66 -19.39
CA ARG A 90 0.23 24.51 -18.20
C ARG A 90 -0.55 25.78 -18.42
N THR A 91 -1.13 26.31 -17.35
CA THR A 91 -1.85 27.58 -17.42
C THR A 91 -1.68 28.37 -16.14
N TYR A 92 -1.54 29.69 -16.26
CA TYR A 92 -1.45 30.59 -15.13
C TYR A 92 -2.10 31.94 -15.46
N PHE A 93 -2.49 32.65 -14.41
CA PHE A 93 -3.25 33.88 -14.49
C PHE A 93 -2.48 35.00 -13.80
N MET A 94 -2.48 36.19 -14.39
CA MET A 94 -1.81 37.37 -13.82
C MET A 94 -2.67 38.60 -14.01
N TRP A 95 -2.80 39.41 -12.96
CA TRP A 95 -3.31 40.76 -13.05
C TRP A 95 -2.41 41.61 -13.95
N ARG A 96 -2.94 42.69 -14.54
CA ARG A 96 -2.13 43.65 -15.33
C ARG A 96 -0.95 44.24 -14.56
N ASN A 97 -1.01 44.31 -13.24
CA ASN A 97 0.08 44.77 -12.39
C ASN A 97 1.20 43.73 -12.18
N GLY A 98 1.10 42.54 -12.78
CA GLY A 98 2.09 41.46 -12.70
C GLY A 98 1.86 40.47 -11.54
N THR A 99 0.87 40.70 -10.68
CA THR A 99 0.58 39.80 -9.56
C THR A 99 -0.14 38.54 -10.05
N LYS A 100 0.35 37.35 -9.66
CA LYS A 100 -0.30 36.07 -10.00
C LYS A 100 -1.67 35.93 -9.32
N ILE A 101 -2.63 35.38 -10.05
CA ILE A 101 -3.99 35.11 -9.57
C ILE A 101 -4.11 33.63 -9.24
N LYS A 102 -4.60 33.32 -8.04
CA LYS A 102 -4.98 31.96 -7.66
C LYS A 102 -6.48 31.79 -7.85
N LEU A 103 -6.87 30.98 -8.84
CA LEU A 103 -8.23 30.49 -8.99
C LEU A 103 -8.42 29.16 -8.24
N PRO A 104 -9.63 28.89 -7.72
CA PRO A 104 -9.99 27.54 -7.28
C PRO A 104 -9.81 26.52 -8.43
N ALA A 105 -9.33 25.31 -8.15
CA ALA A 105 -9.05 24.32 -9.21
C ALA A 105 -10.34 23.72 -9.80
N ASP A 106 -11.44 23.75 -9.05
CA ASP A 106 -12.76 23.25 -9.44
C ASP A 106 -13.42 24.09 -10.54
N VAL A 107 -13.04 25.37 -10.66
CA VAL A 107 -13.54 26.29 -11.69
C VAL A 107 -12.73 26.25 -13.00
N LEU A 108 -11.72 25.37 -13.07
CA LEU A 108 -10.87 25.18 -14.24
C LEU A 108 -11.17 23.84 -14.91
N ARG A 109 -11.31 23.84 -16.24
CA ARG A 109 -11.43 22.61 -17.03
C ARG A 109 -10.69 22.75 -18.36
N LEU A 110 -10.10 21.66 -18.82
CA LEU A 110 -9.47 21.57 -20.14
C LEU A 110 -10.20 20.49 -20.95
N GLU A 111 -10.85 20.90 -22.04
CA GLU A 111 -11.51 20.00 -22.97
C GLU A 111 -10.58 19.73 -24.15
N ILE A 112 -10.22 18.48 -24.40
CA ILE A 112 -9.42 18.08 -25.57
C ILE A 112 -10.33 17.36 -26.55
N ARG A 113 -10.33 17.81 -27.81
CA ARG A 113 -11.14 17.24 -28.90
C ARG A 113 -10.32 16.94 -30.15
N ASN A 114 -10.75 15.96 -30.94
CA ASN A 114 -10.30 15.71 -32.31
C ASN A 114 -11.52 15.54 -33.23
N SER A 115 -11.31 15.69 -34.53
CA SER A 115 -12.23 15.41 -35.63
C SER A 115 -12.85 13.99 -35.65
N ASP A 116 -12.23 13.00 -35.00
CA ASP A 116 -12.72 11.61 -34.92
C ASP A 116 -13.68 11.35 -33.73
N ASP A 117 -14.49 12.34 -33.32
CA ASP A 117 -15.39 12.26 -32.15
C ASP A 117 -14.70 11.96 -30.80
N PHE A 118 -13.38 12.11 -30.72
CA PHE A 118 -12.66 12.03 -29.45
C PHE A 118 -12.93 13.29 -28.62
N GLU A 119 -13.37 13.10 -27.37
CA GLU A 119 -13.55 14.16 -26.40
C GLU A 119 -13.15 13.69 -25.00
N ILE A 120 -12.37 14.52 -24.31
CA ILE A 120 -12.02 14.30 -22.91
C ILE A 120 -12.00 15.63 -22.14
N ILE A 121 -12.48 15.59 -20.91
CA ILE A 121 -12.48 16.73 -20.01
C ILE A 121 -11.53 16.44 -18.86
N LEU A 122 -10.56 17.33 -18.67
CA LEU A 122 -9.49 17.23 -17.68
C LEU A 122 -9.61 18.34 -16.66
N ARG A 123 -9.20 18.03 -15.43
CA ARG A 123 -8.99 18.99 -14.35
C ARG A 123 -7.48 19.18 -14.09
N PRO A 124 -7.07 20.25 -13.40
CA PRO A 124 -5.68 20.42 -13.02
C PRO A 124 -5.20 19.19 -12.22
N SER A 125 -4.15 18.52 -12.69
CA SER A 125 -3.55 17.37 -12.03
C SER A 125 -2.70 17.79 -10.82
N ARG A 126 -2.10 18.99 -10.88
CA ARG A 126 -1.35 19.62 -9.78
C ARG A 126 -1.27 21.14 -9.96
N VAL A 127 -0.96 21.85 -8.88
CA VAL A 127 -0.74 23.29 -8.88
C VAL A 127 0.67 23.59 -8.37
N LEU A 128 1.51 24.20 -9.21
CA LEU A 128 2.89 24.58 -8.92
C LEU A 128 3.02 26.10 -9.00
N ASP A 129 3.22 26.79 -7.86
CA ASP A 129 3.43 28.24 -7.83
C ASP A 129 2.42 29.06 -8.67
N HIS A 130 1.12 28.77 -8.45
CA HIS A 130 -0.03 29.37 -9.17
C HIS A 130 -0.13 28.99 -10.65
N THR A 131 0.61 27.97 -11.07
CA THR A 131 0.53 27.34 -12.39
C THR A 131 -0.25 26.04 -12.26
N TYR A 132 -1.34 25.93 -13.00
CA TYR A 132 -2.16 24.73 -13.07
C TYR A 132 -1.60 23.84 -14.18
N VAL A 133 -1.27 22.61 -13.84
CA VAL A 133 -0.73 21.63 -14.78
C VAL A 133 -1.80 20.61 -15.09
N PHE A 134 -2.11 20.44 -16.37
CA PHE A 134 -3.00 19.41 -16.89
C PHE A 134 -2.16 18.32 -17.54
N LEU A 135 -2.35 17.09 -17.10
CA LEU A 135 -1.70 15.92 -17.66
C LEU A 135 -2.75 15.04 -18.35
N TYR A 136 -2.48 14.67 -19.59
CA TYR A 136 -3.26 13.70 -20.33
C TYR A 136 -2.34 12.59 -20.86
N ARG A 137 -2.68 11.34 -20.54
CA ARG A 137 -2.00 10.16 -21.07
C ARG A 137 -2.87 9.54 -22.15
N PRO A 138 -2.45 9.58 -23.43
CA PRO A 138 -3.23 8.98 -24.50
C PRO A 138 -3.27 7.46 -24.35
N LEU A 139 -4.40 6.86 -24.76
CA LEU A 139 -4.52 5.41 -24.84
C LEU A 139 -3.64 4.88 -25.97
N VAL A 140 -2.68 4.04 -25.62
CA VAL A 140 -1.74 3.40 -26.57
C VAL A 140 -1.56 1.94 -26.15
N LYS A 141 -1.78 0.99 -27.06
CA LYS A 141 -1.76 -0.46 -26.78
C LYS A 141 -2.69 -0.87 -25.64
N SER A 142 -3.82 -0.17 -25.52
CA SER A 142 -4.80 -0.37 -24.46
C SER A 142 -5.36 -1.79 -24.46
N ASN A 143 -5.61 -2.38 -25.63
CA ASN A 143 -6.01 -3.78 -25.81
C ASN A 143 -5.05 -4.78 -25.15
N VAL A 144 -3.74 -4.63 -25.35
CA VAL A 144 -2.72 -5.48 -24.74
C VAL A 144 -2.70 -5.25 -23.22
N ALA A 145 -2.73 -4.00 -22.77
CA ALA A 145 -2.72 -3.67 -21.34
C ALA A 145 -3.94 -4.27 -20.61
N PHE A 146 -5.13 -4.21 -21.20
CA PHE A 146 -6.33 -4.87 -20.69
C PHE A 146 -6.17 -6.39 -20.65
N ALA A 147 -5.64 -7.00 -21.71
CA ALA A 147 -5.40 -8.43 -21.74
C ALA A 147 -4.45 -8.86 -20.60
N ILE A 148 -3.35 -8.13 -20.40
CA ILE A 148 -2.38 -8.38 -19.31
C ILE A 148 -3.06 -8.20 -17.94
N LEU A 149 -3.77 -7.09 -17.73
CA LEU A 149 -4.48 -6.81 -16.48
C LEU A 149 -5.40 -7.97 -16.11
N PHE A 150 -6.32 -8.33 -17.00
CA PHE A 150 -7.33 -9.34 -16.71
C PHE A 150 -6.74 -10.75 -16.62
N LEU A 151 -5.69 -11.06 -17.41
CA LEU A 151 -4.94 -12.30 -17.26
C LEU A 151 -4.37 -12.41 -15.84
N ILE A 152 -3.66 -11.38 -15.39
CA ILE A 152 -2.99 -11.37 -14.08
C ILE A 152 -4.00 -11.33 -12.94
N VAL A 153 -5.08 -10.57 -13.06
CA VAL A 153 -6.19 -10.56 -12.09
C VAL A 153 -6.74 -11.96 -11.90
N VAL A 154 -7.08 -12.68 -12.98
CA VAL A 154 -7.60 -14.06 -12.86
C VAL A 154 -6.55 -15.00 -12.28
N LEU A 155 -5.29 -14.90 -12.70
CA LEU A 155 -4.22 -15.75 -12.17
C LEU A 155 -3.96 -15.52 -10.68
N TRP A 156 -3.98 -14.27 -10.21
CA TRP A 156 -3.79 -13.94 -8.80
C TRP A 156 -5.01 -14.24 -7.94
N PHE A 157 -6.22 -14.11 -8.49
CA PHE A 157 -7.45 -14.43 -7.77
C PHE A 157 -7.65 -15.93 -7.62
N THR A 158 -7.30 -16.71 -8.65
CA THR A 158 -7.47 -18.17 -8.64
C THR A 158 -6.26 -18.93 -8.11
N GLU A 159 -5.12 -18.23 -7.94
CA GLU A 159 -3.81 -18.82 -7.67
C GLU A 159 -3.50 -20.05 -8.55
N ALA A 160 -3.94 -20.00 -9.83
CA ALA A 160 -3.85 -21.13 -10.74
C ALA A 160 -2.39 -21.56 -11.01
N ILE A 161 -1.46 -20.64 -10.82
CA ILE A 161 -0.02 -20.84 -10.77
C ILE A 161 0.53 -20.04 -9.56
N PRO A 162 1.74 -20.34 -9.05
CA PRO A 162 2.33 -19.58 -7.96
C PRO A 162 2.38 -18.08 -8.27
N LEU A 163 2.00 -17.23 -7.31
CA LEU A 163 1.93 -15.78 -7.48
C LEU A 163 3.25 -15.16 -7.98
N ALA A 164 4.39 -15.72 -7.56
CA ALA A 164 5.71 -15.32 -8.04
C ALA A 164 5.91 -15.61 -9.54
N ALA A 165 5.40 -16.75 -10.02
CA ALA A 165 5.51 -17.14 -11.41
C ALA A 165 4.64 -16.25 -12.30
N SER A 166 3.40 -15.91 -11.88
CA SER A 166 2.59 -14.95 -12.62
C SER A 166 3.19 -13.55 -12.62
N ALA A 167 3.81 -13.11 -11.53
CA ALA A 167 4.54 -11.83 -11.49
C ALA A 167 5.68 -11.79 -12.53
N LEU A 168 6.44 -12.88 -12.69
CA LEU A 168 7.51 -12.99 -13.68
C LEU A 168 7.03 -13.08 -15.15
N ILE A 169 5.76 -13.44 -15.38
CA ILE A 169 5.17 -13.43 -16.73
C ILE A 169 4.93 -11.98 -17.21
N ILE A 170 4.63 -11.05 -16.30
CA ILE A 170 4.33 -9.65 -16.63
C ILE A 170 5.42 -8.99 -17.48
N PRO A 171 6.72 -9.00 -17.10
CA PRO A 171 7.77 -8.39 -17.93
C PRO A 171 7.93 -9.08 -19.28
N VAL A 172 7.71 -10.40 -19.35
CA VAL A 172 7.74 -11.14 -20.63
C VAL A 172 6.65 -10.61 -21.57
N LEU A 173 5.42 -10.50 -21.09
CA LEU A 173 4.31 -9.99 -21.89
C LEU A 173 4.53 -8.51 -22.27
N ALA A 174 4.99 -7.68 -21.33
CA ALA A 174 5.27 -6.27 -21.59
C ALA A 174 6.27 -6.06 -22.73
N VAL A 175 7.35 -6.85 -22.76
CA VAL A 175 8.38 -6.77 -23.80
C VAL A 175 7.92 -7.38 -25.12
N VAL A 176 7.32 -8.57 -25.09
CA VAL A 176 6.88 -9.28 -26.30
C VAL A 176 5.83 -8.48 -27.08
N PHE A 177 4.91 -7.81 -26.39
CA PHE A 177 3.92 -6.93 -27.03
C PHE A 177 4.42 -5.49 -27.21
N GLY A 178 5.68 -5.20 -26.85
CA GLY A 178 6.35 -3.91 -27.04
C GLY A 178 5.73 -2.76 -26.26
N ILE A 179 5.17 -3.02 -25.08
CA ILE A 179 4.72 -1.97 -24.15
C ILE A 179 5.92 -1.25 -23.54
N SER A 180 6.95 -2.01 -23.17
CA SER A 180 8.15 -1.50 -22.49
C SER A 180 9.42 -2.18 -23.03
N SER A 181 10.56 -1.53 -22.88
CA SER A 181 11.85 -2.18 -23.12
C SER A 181 12.14 -3.25 -22.06
N ALA A 182 13.08 -4.16 -22.33
CA ALA A 182 13.47 -5.18 -21.35
C ALA A 182 14.04 -4.55 -20.06
N THR A 183 14.79 -3.45 -20.19
CA THR A 183 15.33 -2.71 -19.05
C THR A 183 14.21 -2.13 -18.19
N ASP A 184 13.26 -1.44 -18.81
CA ASP A 184 12.15 -0.79 -18.09
C ASP A 184 11.19 -1.83 -17.49
N ALA A 185 11.00 -2.97 -18.15
CA ALA A 185 10.16 -4.04 -17.64
C ALA A 185 10.78 -4.77 -16.43
N LEU A 186 12.11 -4.86 -16.35
CA LEU A 186 12.80 -5.55 -15.25
C LEU A 186 13.13 -4.62 -14.07
N ALA A 187 13.27 -3.31 -14.30
CA ALA A 187 13.63 -2.33 -13.27
C ALA A 187 12.71 -2.37 -12.01
N PRO A 188 11.38 -2.52 -12.11
CA PRO A 188 10.50 -2.60 -10.94
C PRO A 188 10.82 -3.72 -9.94
N PHE A 189 11.46 -4.81 -10.38
CA PHE A 189 11.87 -5.92 -9.50
C PHE A 189 13.05 -5.58 -8.58
N PHE A 190 13.75 -4.48 -8.84
CA PHE A 190 14.81 -3.94 -7.99
C PHE A 190 14.50 -2.52 -7.50
N HIS A 191 13.22 -2.13 -7.51
CA HIS A 191 12.77 -0.86 -6.96
C HIS A 191 13.17 -0.71 -5.47
N PRO A 192 13.50 0.50 -4.96
CA PRO A 192 13.86 0.71 -3.56
C PRO A 192 12.91 0.06 -2.54
N ALA A 193 11.60 0.11 -2.80
CA ALA A 193 10.58 -0.56 -1.97
C ALA A 193 10.76 -2.09 -1.92
N VAL A 194 11.12 -2.73 -3.04
CA VAL A 194 11.40 -4.19 -3.11
C VAL A 194 12.68 -4.50 -2.34
N VAL A 195 13.74 -3.71 -2.55
CA VAL A 195 15.03 -3.88 -1.86
C VAL A 195 14.89 -3.72 -0.36
N LEU A 196 14.07 -2.76 0.10
CA LEU A 196 13.75 -2.59 1.51
C LEU A 196 13.10 -3.85 2.11
N ILE A 197 12.19 -4.49 1.39
CA ILE A 197 11.57 -5.74 1.84
C ILE A 197 12.55 -6.89 1.88
N ILE A 198 13.44 -7.03 0.89
CA ILE A 198 14.51 -8.03 0.93
C ILE A 198 15.36 -7.84 2.20
N GLY A 199 15.81 -6.61 2.45
CA GLY A 199 16.59 -6.29 3.65
C GLY A 199 15.83 -6.56 4.95
N GLY A 200 14.57 -6.14 5.02
CA GLY A 200 13.69 -6.38 6.16
C GLY A 200 13.45 -7.86 6.45
N LEU A 201 13.17 -8.66 5.43
CA LEU A 201 12.99 -10.11 5.57
C LEU A 201 14.26 -10.82 6.02
N LEU A 202 15.43 -10.41 5.52
CA LEU A 202 16.73 -10.96 5.94
C LEU A 202 17.09 -10.60 7.38
N ILE A 203 16.86 -9.34 7.78
CA ILE A 203 17.01 -8.90 9.17
C ILE A 203 16.06 -9.67 10.09
N GLY A 204 14.79 -9.82 9.68
CA GLY A 204 13.81 -10.64 10.40
C GLY A 204 14.23 -12.11 10.49
N ARG A 205 14.82 -12.67 9.44
CA ARG A 205 15.38 -14.03 9.43
C ARG A 205 16.53 -14.18 10.42
N ALA A 206 17.39 -13.17 10.57
CA ALA A 206 18.46 -13.18 11.57
C ALA A 206 17.89 -13.16 13.01
N LEU A 207 16.86 -12.34 13.27
CA LEU A 207 16.17 -12.33 14.57
C LEU A 207 15.62 -13.73 14.91
N GLN A 208 15.01 -14.39 13.93
CA GLN A 208 14.45 -15.74 14.09
C GLN A 208 15.52 -16.81 14.26
N LYS A 209 16.59 -16.79 13.45
CA LYS A 209 17.69 -17.77 13.51
C LYS A 209 18.30 -17.85 14.91
N HIS A 210 18.44 -16.69 15.55
CA HIS A 210 19.04 -16.56 16.87
C HIS A 210 18.02 -16.56 18.02
N ASN A 211 16.75 -16.91 17.75
CA ASN A 211 15.64 -16.94 18.73
C ASN A 211 15.45 -15.63 19.51
N LEU A 212 15.82 -14.49 18.93
CA LEU A 212 15.64 -13.17 19.56
C LEU A 212 14.17 -12.78 19.62
N ASP A 213 13.43 -13.08 18.57
CA ASP A 213 11.98 -12.95 18.48
C ASP A 213 11.26 -13.67 19.65
N LYS A 214 11.58 -14.94 19.90
CA LYS A 214 11.05 -15.73 21.03
C LYS A 214 11.48 -15.12 22.36
N ARG A 215 12.74 -14.70 22.50
CA ARG A 215 13.22 -14.05 23.73
C ARG A 215 12.47 -12.75 24.01
N ILE A 216 12.24 -11.92 23.00
CA ILE A 216 11.49 -10.66 23.10
C ILE A 216 10.05 -10.96 23.55
N ALA A 217 9.39 -11.91 22.89
CA ALA A 217 8.03 -12.33 23.24
C ALA A 217 7.92 -12.76 24.71
N LEU A 218 8.78 -13.69 25.13
CA LEU A 218 8.79 -14.18 26.52
C LEU A 218 9.15 -13.08 27.53
N THR A 219 10.02 -12.13 27.16
CA THR A 219 10.37 -11.00 28.02
C THR A 219 9.18 -10.06 28.25
N ILE A 220 8.38 -9.78 27.22
CA ILE A 220 7.18 -8.95 27.36
C ILE A 220 6.11 -9.70 28.18
N LEU A 221 5.88 -10.97 27.88
CA LEU A 221 4.85 -11.77 28.55
C LEU A 221 5.20 -12.12 30.00
N SER A 222 6.45 -12.40 30.33
CA SER A 222 6.91 -12.64 31.71
C SER A 222 6.73 -11.44 32.63
N LYS A 223 6.74 -10.22 32.09
CA LYS A 223 6.48 -8.97 32.83
C LYS A 223 4.99 -8.66 32.98
N THR A 224 4.12 -9.37 32.27
CA THR A 224 2.69 -9.13 32.31
C THR A 224 2.11 -9.67 33.62
N LYS A 225 1.69 -8.76 34.51
CA LYS A 225 0.98 -9.07 35.75
C LYS A 225 -0.48 -8.68 35.59
N GLY A 226 -1.44 -9.59 35.76
CA GLY A 226 -2.85 -9.20 35.71
C GLY A 226 -3.86 -10.33 35.50
N SER A 227 -5.10 -9.91 35.28
CA SER A 227 -6.22 -10.79 34.94
C SER A 227 -6.06 -11.33 33.51
N GLY A 228 -6.65 -12.48 33.22
CA GLY A 228 -6.50 -13.13 31.93
C GLY A 228 -7.03 -12.32 30.73
N SER A 229 -7.97 -11.39 30.91
CA SER A 229 -8.35 -10.46 29.84
C SER A 229 -7.20 -9.51 29.44
N LEU A 230 -6.43 -9.01 30.42
CA LEU A 230 -5.23 -8.19 30.17
C LEU A 230 -4.12 -9.01 29.50
N LEU A 231 -3.98 -10.29 29.86
CA LEU A 231 -3.04 -11.17 29.19
C LEU A 231 -3.32 -11.27 27.69
N ILE A 232 -4.58 -11.52 27.29
CA ILE A 232 -4.95 -11.60 25.88
C ILE A 232 -4.53 -10.32 25.17
N LEU A 233 -4.82 -9.16 25.74
CA LEU A 233 -4.40 -7.86 25.17
C LEU A 233 -2.88 -7.73 25.05
N MET A 234 -2.11 -8.16 26.06
CA MET A 234 -0.65 -8.11 26.01
C MET A 234 -0.07 -9.11 24.99
N MET A 235 -0.70 -10.28 24.81
CA MET A 235 -0.35 -11.20 23.74
C MET A 235 -0.64 -10.60 22.37
N MET A 236 -1.76 -9.88 22.21
CA MET A 236 -2.09 -9.17 20.99
C MET A 236 -1.03 -8.11 20.66
N TYR A 237 -0.69 -7.24 21.60
CA TYR A 237 0.36 -6.23 21.40
C TYR A 237 1.73 -6.86 21.16
N THR A 238 2.08 -7.94 21.85
CA THR A 238 3.35 -8.64 21.64
C THR A 238 3.41 -9.22 20.23
N THR A 239 2.33 -9.87 19.78
CA THR A 239 2.25 -10.46 18.42
C THR A 239 2.34 -9.37 17.36
N ALA A 240 1.60 -8.27 17.54
CA ALA A 240 1.64 -7.15 16.63
C ALA A 240 3.02 -6.50 16.56
N PHE A 241 3.67 -6.28 17.71
CA PHE A 241 5.01 -5.72 17.78
C PHE A 241 6.05 -6.58 17.06
N LEU A 242 5.99 -7.91 17.19
CA LEU A 242 6.84 -8.79 16.40
C LEU A 242 6.58 -8.57 14.90
N SER A 243 5.31 -8.49 14.51
CA SER A 243 4.88 -8.27 13.12
C SER A 243 5.29 -6.94 12.49
N PHE A 244 5.78 -5.98 13.29
CA PHE A 244 6.36 -4.74 12.75
C PHE A 244 7.66 -5.01 11.99
N TRP A 245 8.38 -6.06 12.39
CA TRP A 245 9.76 -6.30 12.00
C TRP A 245 9.95 -7.62 11.26
N ILE A 246 9.11 -8.61 11.59
CA ILE A 246 9.08 -9.91 10.92
C ILE A 246 7.74 -10.10 10.20
N SER A 247 7.65 -11.11 9.34
CA SER A 247 6.39 -11.40 8.63
C SER A 247 5.24 -11.80 9.57
N ASN A 248 4.01 -11.44 9.21
CA ASN A 248 2.79 -11.84 9.92
C ASN A 248 2.74 -13.34 10.25
N THR A 249 3.08 -14.19 9.29
CA THR A 249 3.11 -15.64 9.44
C THR A 249 4.11 -16.08 10.51
N ALA A 250 5.32 -15.50 10.52
CA ALA A 250 6.35 -15.82 11.50
C ALA A 250 5.92 -15.40 12.92
N SER A 251 5.36 -14.19 13.07
CA SER A 251 4.83 -13.67 14.34
C SER A 251 3.78 -14.61 14.92
N ALA A 252 2.80 -15.03 14.10
CA ALA A 252 1.77 -15.97 14.51
C ALA A 252 2.35 -17.35 14.87
N ALA A 253 3.29 -17.87 14.06
CA ALA A 253 3.92 -19.16 14.30
C ALA A 253 4.73 -19.22 15.61
N ILE A 254 5.30 -18.10 16.06
CA ILE A 254 6.01 -18.00 17.35
C ILE A 254 5.02 -17.91 18.51
N MET A 255 3.98 -17.09 18.36
CA MET A 255 3.05 -16.78 19.43
C MET A 255 2.01 -17.88 19.67
N LEU A 256 1.60 -18.62 18.63
CA LEU A 256 0.61 -19.70 18.76
C LEU A 256 1.05 -20.81 19.71
N PRO A 257 2.25 -21.40 19.61
CA PRO A 257 2.72 -22.38 20.60
C PRO A 257 2.73 -21.83 22.03
N ILE A 258 3.11 -20.56 22.22
CA ILE A 258 3.07 -19.89 23.53
C ILE A 258 1.62 -19.83 24.03
N GLY A 259 0.68 -19.40 23.19
CA GLY A 259 -0.75 -19.38 23.52
C GLY A 259 -1.35 -20.77 23.78
N LEU A 260 -0.92 -21.80 23.05
CA LEU A 260 -1.35 -23.17 23.28
C LEU A 260 -0.81 -23.73 24.61
N ALA A 261 0.41 -23.37 25.00
CA ALA A 261 0.99 -23.74 26.30
C ALA A 261 0.24 -23.13 27.49
N VAL A 262 -0.46 -22.00 27.26
CA VAL A 262 -1.41 -21.39 28.20
C VAL A 262 -2.69 -22.23 28.27
N ILE A 263 -3.30 -22.48 27.10
CA ILE A 263 -4.56 -23.21 26.96
C ILE A 263 -4.46 -24.62 27.56
N ALA A 264 -3.31 -25.27 27.42
CA ALA A 264 -3.07 -26.62 27.93
C ALA A 264 -3.18 -26.76 29.47
N LYS A 265 -3.22 -25.64 30.22
CA LYS A 265 -3.44 -25.66 31.68
C LYS A 265 -4.90 -25.85 32.07
N PHE A 266 -5.83 -25.53 31.18
CA PHE A 266 -7.24 -25.70 31.45
C PHE A 266 -7.61 -27.18 31.47
N SER A 267 -8.67 -27.52 32.20
CA SER A 267 -9.25 -28.86 32.18
C SER A 267 -9.56 -29.30 30.73
N ASN A 268 -9.28 -30.56 30.40
CA ASN A 268 -9.38 -31.12 29.04
C ASN A 268 -8.59 -30.33 27.97
N GLY A 269 -7.49 -29.68 28.34
CA GLY A 269 -6.65 -28.91 27.40
C GLY A 269 -7.40 -27.75 26.74
N GLY A 270 -8.42 -27.21 27.42
CA GLY A 270 -9.23 -26.09 26.94
C GLY A 270 -10.01 -26.38 25.65
N GLU A 271 -10.31 -27.65 25.35
CA GLU A 271 -11.16 -27.98 24.21
C GLU A 271 -12.56 -27.39 24.34
N GLY A 272 -13.04 -26.77 23.27
CA GLY A 272 -14.37 -26.18 23.21
C GLY A 272 -14.58 -24.91 24.03
N THR A 273 -13.59 -24.44 24.80
CA THR A 273 -13.73 -23.23 25.63
C THR A 273 -13.66 -21.96 24.79
N ASN A 274 -14.40 -20.95 25.19
CA ASN A 274 -14.36 -19.64 24.54
C ASN A 274 -13.02 -18.95 24.79
N TYR A 275 -12.39 -19.20 25.93
CA TYR A 275 -11.05 -18.71 26.24
C TYR A 275 -10.00 -19.15 25.21
N SER A 276 -9.99 -20.43 24.82
CA SER A 276 -9.06 -20.96 23.82
C SER A 276 -9.24 -20.32 22.46
N LYS A 277 -10.51 -20.14 22.04
CA LYS A 277 -10.84 -19.45 20.78
C LYS A 277 -10.31 -18.02 20.77
N VAL A 278 -10.52 -17.28 21.86
CA VAL A 278 -10.07 -15.89 21.96
C VAL A 278 -8.54 -15.81 21.89
N ILE A 279 -7.78 -16.61 22.63
CA ILE A 279 -6.31 -16.59 22.54
C ILE A 279 -5.83 -16.83 21.11
N VAL A 280 -6.31 -17.89 20.48
CA VAL A 280 -5.85 -18.33 19.15
C VAL A 280 -6.17 -17.28 18.09
N LEU A 281 -7.39 -16.74 18.09
CA LEU A 281 -7.79 -15.67 17.16
C LEU A 281 -7.11 -14.34 17.46
N SER A 282 -6.94 -13.99 18.72
CA SER A 282 -6.22 -12.78 19.14
C SER A 282 -4.79 -12.76 18.60
N ILE A 283 -4.06 -13.88 18.66
CA ILE A 283 -2.72 -14.00 18.09
C ILE A 283 -2.78 -13.82 16.57
N ALA A 284 -3.64 -14.59 15.90
CA ALA A 284 -3.75 -14.58 14.44
C ALA A 284 -4.04 -13.18 13.90
N TYR A 285 -5.08 -12.53 14.42
CA TYR A 285 -5.53 -11.24 13.95
C TYR A 285 -4.54 -10.14 14.31
N SER A 286 -3.88 -10.22 15.48
CA SER A 286 -2.87 -9.21 15.84
C SER A 286 -1.60 -9.31 15.01
N ALA A 287 -1.24 -10.49 14.52
CA ALA A 287 -0.14 -10.62 13.55
C ALA A 287 -0.48 -9.85 12.26
N THR A 288 -1.68 -10.07 11.72
CA THR A 288 -2.15 -9.35 10.53
C THR A 288 -2.25 -7.83 10.76
N ILE A 289 -2.87 -7.41 11.88
CA ILE A 289 -3.00 -5.99 12.24
C ILE A 289 -1.61 -5.36 12.43
N GLY A 290 -0.68 -6.05 13.09
CA GLY A 290 0.66 -5.52 13.36
C GLY A 290 1.44 -5.18 12.10
N GLY A 291 1.30 -5.99 11.04
CA GLY A 291 1.99 -5.77 9.77
C GLY A 291 1.69 -4.42 9.11
N ILE A 292 0.58 -3.76 9.47
CA ILE A 292 0.18 -2.44 8.96
C ILE A 292 1.12 -1.33 9.47
N ALA A 293 1.73 -1.50 10.64
CA ALA A 293 2.43 -0.42 11.34
C ALA A 293 3.66 0.13 10.57
N THR A 294 4.40 -0.73 9.88
CA THR A 294 5.67 -0.38 9.24
C THR A 294 5.66 -0.73 7.76
N LEU A 295 6.56 -0.11 7.00
CA LEU A 295 6.70 -0.38 5.57
C LEU A 295 7.15 -1.82 5.25
N ILE A 296 7.67 -2.57 6.24
CA ILE A 296 8.20 -3.93 6.06
C ILE A 296 7.21 -5.01 6.49
N GLY A 297 6.30 -4.71 7.42
CA GLY A 297 5.48 -5.71 8.09
C GLY A 297 4.58 -6.52 7.15
N THR A 298 4.04 -5.90 6.10
CA THR A 298 3.19 -6.58 5.11
C THR A 298 3.43 -6.07 3.67
N PRO A 299 3.38 -6.93 2.62
CA PRO A 299 3.68 -6.55 1.24
C PRO A 299 2.81 -5.46 0.58
N PRO A 300 1.54 -5.25 0.94
CA PRO A 300 0.75 -4.11 0.43
C PRO A 300 1.38 -2.73 0.69
N ASN A 301 2.06 -2.56 1.84
CA ASN A 301 2.66 -1.29 2.23
C ASN A 301 3.76 -0.82 1.26
N PRO A 302 4.81 -1.62 0.96
CA PRO A 302 5.85 -1.25 0.00
C PRO A 302 5.32 -1.16 -1.44
N ILE A 303 4.24 -1.86 -1.79
CA ILE A 303 3.57 -1.69 -3.10
C ILE A 303 3.01 -0.28 -3.19
N ALA A 304 2.24 0.16 -2.19
CA ALA A 304 1.70 1.51 -2.13
C ALA A 304 2.80 2.56 -2.18
N ALA A 305 3.84 2.43 -1.34
CA ALA A 305 4.98 3.35 -1.35
C ALA A 305 5.71 3.36 -2.70
N GLY A 306 5.95 2.19 -3.29
CA GLY A 306 6.62 2.08 -4.58
C GLY A 306 5.81 2.71 -5.72
N MET A 307 4.50 2.51 -5.73
CA MET A 307 3.62 3.12 -6.74
C MET A 307 3.44 4.64 -6.53
N LEU A 308 3.45 5.13 -5.29
CA LEU A 308 3.47 6.57 -5.03
C LEU A 308 4.76 7.22 -5.52
N GLN A 309 5.90 6.56 -5.32
CA GLN A 309 7.20 7.00 -5.85
C GLN A 309 7.18 6.98 -7.38
N GLU A 310 6.78 5.87 -7.98
CA GLU A 310 6.81 5.70 -9.44
C GLU A 310 5.84 6.63 -10.17
N PHE A 311 4.65 6.87 -9.62
CA PHE A 311 3.60 7.61 -10.34
C PHE A 311 3.55 9.09 -10.00
N LEU A 312 3.99 9.47 -8.80
CA LEU A 312 3.88 10.83 -8.29
C LEU A 312 5.21 11.42 -7.80
N ASP A 313 6.31 10.67 -7.89
CA ASP A 313 7.62 11.06 -7.34
C ASP A 313 7.57 11.34 -5.82
N ILE A 314 6.61 10.70 -5.13
CA ILE A 314 6.46 10.82 -3.68
C ILE A 314 7.22 9.68 -3.02
N GLU A 315 8.43 9.96 -2.58
CA GLU A 315 9.25 8.99 -1.84
C GLU A 315 8.74 8.80 -0.41
N PHE A 316 8.46 7.56 -0.05
CA PHE A 316 8.16 7.15 1.32
C PHE A 316 9.38 6.46 1.94
N SER A 317 10.01 7.10 2.93
CA SER A 317 10.96 6.41 3.78
C SER A 317 10.26 5.45 4.74
N PHE A 318 11.04 4.61 5.43
CA PHE A 318 10.53 3.77 6.51
C PHE A 318 9.78 4.59 7.58
N VAL A 319 10.28 5.79 7.91
CA VAL A 319 9.71 6.66 8.95
C VAL A 319 8.43 7.33 8.47
N ASP A 320 8.37 7.74 7.20
CA ASP A 320 7.21 8.44 6.65
C ASP A 320 5.93 7.58 6.68
N TRP A 321 6.07 6.25 6.68
CA TRP A 321 4.95 5.33 6.81
C TRP A 321 4.38 5.24 8.23
N LEU A 322 5.22 5.41 9.27
CA LEU A 322 4.81 5.18 10.67
C LEU A 322 3.60 6.01 11.10
N PRO A 323 3.51 7.33 10.79
CA PRO A 323 2.34 8.15 11.13
C PRO A 323 1.03 7.65 10.48
N PHE A 324 1.09 6.90 9.39
CA PHE A 324 -0.09 6.32 8.75
C PHE A 324 -0.51 5.00 9.39
N GLY A 325 0.44 4.07 9.55
CA GLY A 325 0.15 2.70 9.99
C GLY A 325 0.12 2.53 11.51
N LEU A 326 1.07 3.10 12.25
CA LEU A 326 1.23 2.83 13.68
C LEU A 326 0.04 3.30 14.54
N PRO A 327 -0.54 4.51 14.33
CA PRO A 327 -1.73 4.92 15.06
C PRO A 327 -2.91 3.98 14.84
N TYR A 328 -3.08 3.47 13.62
CA TYR A 328 -4.12 2.50 13.29
C TYR A 328 -3.99 1.24 14.16
N VAL A 329 -2.79 0.66 14.23
CA VAL A 329 -2.52 -0.56 15.02
C VAL A 329 -2.77 -0.34 16.51
N ILE A 330 -2.29 0.78 17.06
CA ILE A 330 -2.45 1.12 18.48
C ILE A 330 -3.93 1.24 18.86
N VAL A 331 -4.75 1.81 17.99
CA VAL A 331 -6.19 1.98 18.26
C VAL A 331 -6.97 0.70 17.99
N PHE A 332 -6.65 -0.02 16.91
CA PHE A 332 -7.45 -1.15 16.47
C PHE A 332 -7.22 -2.42 17.32
N ILE A 333 -6.03 -2.65 17.88
CA ILE A 333 -5.78 -3.80 18.76
C ILE A 333 -6.74 -3.82 19.97
N PRO A 334 -6.92 -2.73 20.76
CA PRO A 334 -7.91 -2.67 21.81
C PRO A 334 -9.35 -2.87 21.34
N VAL A 335 -9.70 -2.36 20.15
CA VAL A 335 -11.04 -2.54 19.56
C VAL A 335 -11.27 -4.01 19.21
N ALA A 336 -10.33 -4.65 18.52
CA ALA A 336 -10.39 -6.06 18.17
C ALA A 336 -10.43 -6.95 19.43
N TRP A 337 -9.63 -6.64 20.45
CA TRP A 337 -9.65 -7.31 21.75
C TRP A 337 -11.02 -7.21 22.42
N LYS A 338 -11.63 -6.02 22.47
CA LYS A 338 -12.98 -5.83 23.02
C LYS A 338 -14.03 -6.60 22.24
N ILE A 339 -13.97 -6.61 20.90
CA ILE A 339 -14.92 -7.34 20.06
C ILE A 339 -14.80 -8.85 20.31
N LEU A 340 -13.58 -9.39 20.31
CA LEU A 340 -13.31 -10.81 20.56
C LEU A 340 -13.82 -11.24 21.93
N THR A 341 -13.46 -10.51 22.98
CA THR A 341 -13.85 -10.82 24.36
C THR A 341 -15.36 -10.63 24.58
N PHE A 342 -16.00 -9.67 23.92
CA PHE A 342 -17.44 -9.44 24.02
C PHE A 342 -18.26 -10.52 23.30
N ILE A 343 -17.82 -10.98 22.11
CA ILE A 343 -18.55 -11.98 21.33
C ILE A 343 -18.40 -13.37 21.93
N PHE A 344 -17.17 -13.78 22.25
CA PHE A 344 -16.91 -15.12 22.77
C PHE A 344 -17.17 -15.24 24.27
N LYS A 345 -17.13 -14.15 25.03
CA LYS A 345 -17.36 -14.14 26.50
C LYS A 345 -16.52 -15.21 27.21
N PRO A 346 -15.18 -15.06 27.21
CA PRO A 346 -14.28 -16.05 27.81
C PRO A 346 -14.63 -16.29 29.29
N GLU A 347 -14.52 -17.54 29.72
CA GLU A 347 -14.96 -18.01 31.02
C GLU A 347 -14.14 -17.36 32.15
N LYS A 348 -14.79 -16.60 33.05
CA LYS A 348 -14.13 -15.87 34.14
C LYS A 348 -13.45 -16.78 35.18
N GLU A 349 -13.92 -18.02 35.30
CA GLU A 349 -13.36 -19.00 36.25
C GLU A 349 -11.95 -19.43 35.83
N LEU A 350 -11.74 -19.63 34.51
CA LEU A 350 -10.45 -19.95 33.91
C LEU A 350 -9.45 -18.78 33.98
N GLU A 351 -9.94 -17.55 34.18
CA GLU A 351 -9.13 -16.34 34.32
C GLU A 351 -8.22 -16.39 35.57
N LYS A 352 -8.59 -17.17 36.60
CA LYS A 352 -7.79 -17.36 37.82
C LYS A 352 -6.68 -18.39 37.64
N GLU A 353 -6.89 -19.42 36.82
CA GLU A 353 -5.91 -20.45 36.47
C GLU A 353 -4.78 -19.90 35.57
N VAL A 354 -5.08 -18.81 34.87
CA VAL A 354 -4.20 -18.04 33.97
C VAL A 354 -3.12 -17.22 34.67
N ARG A 355 -3.18 -17.03 36.01
CA ARG A 355 -2.11 -16.32 36.77
C ARG A 355 -0.71 -16.91 36.61
N SER A 356 -0.57 -18.12 36.07
CA SER A 356 0.68 -18.86 35.94
C SER A 356 1.37 -18.75 34.56
N ILE A 357 1.07 -17.71 33.77
CA ILE A 357 1.69 -17.47 32.45
C ILE A 357 2.87 -16.52 32.54
N SER A 358 2.82 -15.52 33.41
CA SER A 358 4.03 -14.78 33.77
C SER A 358 5.10 -15.76 34.23
N ASP A 359 4.69 -16.74 35.04
CA ASP A 359 5.56 -17.74 35.65
C ASP A 359 6.09 -18.74 34.62
N LYS A 360 5.25 -19.25 33.70
CA LYS A 360 5.72 -20.11 32.60
C LYS A 360 6.56 -19.37 31.57
N SER A 361 6.16 -18.16 31.18
CA SER A 361 6.95 -17.36 30.22
C SER A 361 8.30 -17.00 30.83
N ARG A 362 8.32 -16.76 32.14
CA ARG A 362 9.54 -16.59 32.93
C ARG A 362 10.36 -17.89 33.00
N GLU A 363 9.74 -19.03 33.28
CA GLU A 363 10.42 -20.33 33.29
C GLU A 363 11.05 -20.66 31.93
N GLU A 364 10.33 -20.45 30.83
CA GLU A 364 10.85 -20.64 29.47
C GLU A 364 11.96 -19.62 29.15
N LEU A 365 11.83 -18.37 29.60
CA LEU A 365 12.88 -17.36 29.45
C LEU A 365 14.14 -17.69 30.27
N GLU A 366 13.96 -18.23 31.47
CA GLU A 366 15.03 -18.71 32.35
C GLU A 366 15.74 -19.93 31.72
N LYS A 367 14.98 -20.86 31.10
CA LYS A 367 15.54 -21.98 30.31
C LYS A 367 16.38 -21.51 29.11
N MET A 368 16.03 -20.37 28.49
CA MET A 368 16.83 -19.77 27.42
C MET A 368 18.16 -19.18 27.91
N GLY A 369 18.34 -19.00 29.23
CA GLY A 369 19.56 -18.45 29.82
C GLY A 369 19.84 -17.00 29.42
N PRO A 370 21.03 -16.46 29.77
CA PRO A 370 21.46 -15.12 29.38
C PRO A 370 21.62 -14.99 27.86
N MET A 371 21.61 -13.76 27.34
CA MET A 371 21.82 -13.53 25.90
C MET A 371 23.20 -14.01 25.46
N THR A 372 23.22 -14.83 24.42
CA THR A 372 24.47 -15.28 23.77
C THR A 372 25.16 -14.11 23.06
N ARG A 373 26.42 -14.31 22.65
CA ARG A 373 27.17 -13.28 21.91
C ARG A 373 26.47 -12.94 20.59
N GLU A 374 25.98 -13.96 19.89
CA GLU A 374 25.27 -13.84 18.62
C GLU A 374 23.97 -13.05 18.80
N GLN A 375 23.17 -13.37 19.83
CA GLN A 375 21.96 -12.62 20.17
C GLN A 375 22.25 -11.14 20.45
N LYS A 376 23.35 -10.83 21.16
CA LYS A 376 23.76 -9.44 21.41
C LYS A 376 24.16 -8.74 20.12
N LEU A 377 24.97 -9.37 19.27
CA LEU A 377 25.43 -8.78 18.01
C LEU A 377 24.26 -8.54 17.04
N VAL A 378 23.34 -9.49 16.88
CA VAL A 378 22.15 -9.28 16.04
C VAL A 378 21.29 -8.14 16.59
N SER A 379 21.13 -8.05 17.91
CA SER A 379 20.39 -6.93 18.53
C SER A 379 21.05 -5.57 18.29
N ILE A 380 22.39 -5.52 18.32
CA ILE A 380 23.16 -4.31 18.01
C ILE A 380 22.97 -3.91 16.55
N VAL A 381 23.15 -4.84 15.61
CA VAL A 381 22.97 -4.56 14.17
C VAL A 381 21.54 -4.12 13.87
N PHE A 382 20.56 -4.79 14.46
CA PHE A 382 19.15 -4.40 14.36
C PHE A 382 18.91 -2.99 14.90
N ALA A 383 19.39 -2.69 16.11
CA ALA A 383 19.23 -1.37 16.72
C ALA A 383 19.90 -0.26 15.91
N ILE A 384 21.10 -0.52 15.36
CA ILE A 384 21.80 0.42 14.47
C ILE A 384 20.98 0.64 13.20
N THR A 385 20.47 -0.42 12.57
CA THR A 385 19.67 -0.32 11.34
C THR A 385 18.42 0.51 11.56
N VAL A 386 17.70 0.26 12.67
CA VAL A 386 16.52 1.04 13.04
C VAL A 386 16.90 2.50 13.30
N ALA A 387 17.96 2.76 14.06
CA ALA A 387 18.43 4.13 14.31
C ALA A 387 18.79 4.87 13.02
N LEU A 388 19.39 4.19 12.05
CA LEU A 388 19.66 4.74 10.72
C LEU A 388 18.36 5.05 9.96
N TRP A 389 17.35 4.17 9.94
CA TRP A 389 16.05 4.52 9.35
C TRP A 389 15.44 5.79 9.95
N PHE A 390 15.48 5.95 11.27
CA PHE A 390 15.00 7.14 11.96
C PHE A 390 15.83 8.42 11.69
N THR A 391 17.04 8.27 11.15
CA THR A 391 17.94 9.39 10.84
C THR A 391 18.12 9.61 9.34
N GLN A 392 17.37 8.91 8.48
CA GLN A 392 17.35 9.17 7.03
C GLN A 392 16.95 10.63 6.76
N LYS A 393 15.82 11.05 7.33
CA LYS A 393 15.33 12.42 7.34
C LYS A 393 14.75 12.68 8.72
N VAL A 394 15.34 13.60 9.48
CA VAL A 394 14.79 13.96 10.80
C VAL A 394 13.69 15.01 10.63
N PRO A 395 12.72 15.07 11.56
CA PRO A 395 11.70 16.11 11.55
C PRO A 395 12.30 17.52 11.52
N ASP A 396 11.62 18.45 10.86
CA ASP A 396 12.10 19.82 10.63
C ASP A 396 12.48 20.56 11.92
N PHE A 397 11.77 20.30 13.03
CA PHE A 397 12.12 20.90 14.32
C PHE A 397 13.48 20.42 14.85
N ILE A 398 13.86 19.16 14.61
CA ILE A 398 15.18 18.62 14.96
C ILE A 398 16.23 19.17 14.02
N ALA A 399 15.92 19.21 12.71
CA ALA A 399 16.82 19.75 11.70
C ALA A 399 17.17 21.21 12.01
N ASN A 400 16.17 22.03 12.33
CA ASN A 400 16.36 23.44 12.67
C ASN A 400 17.12 23.65 13.99
N ALA A 401 16.94 22.75 14.97
CA ALA A 401 17.61 22.86 16.26
C ALA A 401 19.06 22.33 16.26
N THR A 402 19.35 21.30 15.46
CA THR A 402 20.65 20.60 15.47
C THR A 402 21.53 20.93 14.26
N GLY A 403 20.97 21.52 13.21
CA GLY A 403 21.63 21.71 11.92
C GLY A 403 21.81 20.42 11.12
N PHE A 404 21.30 19.28 11.60
CA PHE A 404 21.38 17.99 10.93
C PHE A 404 20.00 17.59 10.40
N SER A 405 19.83 17.55 9.08
CA SER A 405 18.57 17.17 8.42
C SER A 405 18.38 15.66 8.25
N GLY A 406 19.38 14.86 8.62
CA GLY A 406 19.44 13.43 8.36
C GLY A 406 20.60 13.07 7.44
N HIS A 407 20.92 11.78 7.34
CA HIS A 407 22.01 11.30 6.49
C HIS A 407 21.61 11.13 5.02
N GLY A 408 20.31 11.21 4.68
CA GLY A 408 19.79 11.17 3.31
C GLY A 408 19.95 9.85 2.56
N ILE A 409 20.45 8.80 3.22
CA ILE A 409 20.61 7.46 2.61
C ILE A 409 19.25 6.77 2.68
N SER A 410 18.77 6.26 1.55
CA SER A 410 17.46 5.61 1.47
C SER A 410 17.35 4.40 2.41
N SER A 411 16.15 4.16 2.92
CA SER A 411 15.85 3.07 3.85
C SER A 411 16.25 1.70 3.30
N SER A 412 16.17 1.51 1.97
CA SER A 412 16.56 0.28 1.30
C SER A 412 18.07 0.02 1.37
N ILE A 413 18.90 1.06 1.17
CA ILE A 413 20.36 0.96 1.29
C ILE A 413 20.77 0.73 2.74
N VAL A 414 20.12 1.41 3.70
CA VAL A 414 20.33 1.16 5.14
C VAL A 414 20.04 -0.31 5.48
N ALA A 415 18.98 -0.89 4.93
CA ALA A 415 18.65 -2.29 5.14
C ALA A 415 19.74 -3.23 4.57
N LEU A 416 20.28 -2.93 3.37
CA LEU A 416 21.39 -3.69 2.78
C LEU A 416 22.68 -3.59 3.59
N ILE A 417 22.98 -2.42 4.18
CA ILE A 417 24.13 -2.26 5.10
C ILE A 417 23.94 -3.19 6.30
N GLY A 418 22.75 -3.19 6.91
CA GLY A 418 22.41 -4.08 8.03
C GLY A 418 22.60 -5.56 7.67
N VAL A 419 22.08 -5.98 6.51
CA VAL A 419 22.29 -7.34 5.98
C VAL A 419 23.76 -7.66 5.76
N GLY A 420 24.51 -6.76 5.13
CA GLY A 420 25.95 -6.92 4.89
C GLY A 420 26.72 -7.14 6.20
N LEU A 421 26.40 -6.36 7.24
CA LEU A 421 26.99 -6.52 8.57
C LEU A 421 26.64 -7.87 9.20
N LEU A 422 25.40 -8.35 9.07
CA LEU A 422 24.99 -9.66 9.58
C LEU A 422 25.80 -10.80 8.95
N TYR A 423 26.06 -10.73 7.64
CA TYR A 423 26.91 -11.70 6.94
C TYR A 423 28.39 -11.58 7.33
N MET A 424 28.93 -10.37 7.35
CA MET A 424 30.33 -10.12 7.71
C MET A 424 30.66 -10.58 9.14
N LEU A 425 29.69 -10.51 10.06
CA LEU A 425 29.82 -10.98 11.43
C LEU A 425 29.58 -12.49 11.60
N GLY A 426 29.29 -13.22 10.53
CA GLY A 426 29.00 -14.66 10.57
C GLY A 426 27.67 -15.01 11.26
N LEU A 427 26.73 -14.05 11.32
CA LEU A 427 25.42 -14.24 11.97
C LEU A 427 24.40 -14.86 11.01
N MET A 428 24.65 -14.79 9.69
CA MET A 428 23.85 -15.37 8.62
C MET A 428 24.72 -16.16 7.63
N ASP A 429 24.13 -17.13 6.95
CA ASP A 429 24.75 -17.94 5.89
C ASP A 429 23.85 -18.00 4.64
N GLU A 430 24.36 -18.59 3.55
CA GLU A 430 23.64 -18.65 2.27
C GLU A 430 22.25 -19.32 2.38
N GLU A 431 22.06 -20.25 3.32
CA GLU A 431 20.79 -20.92 3.52
C GLU A 431 19.72 -19.94 4.02
N ASP A 432 20.11 -18.90 4.74
CA ASP A 432 19.19 -17.87 5.25
C ASP A 432 18.59 -17.04 4.12
N ILE A 433 19.34 -16.74 3.05
CA ILE A 433 18.81 -16.09 1.84
C ILE A 433 17.73 -16.95 1.18
N ARG A 434 17.86 -18.28 1.22
CA ARG A 434 16.87 -19.20 0.62
C ARG A 434 15.58 -19.30 1.44
N LYS A 435 15.62 -18.95 2.73
CA LYS A 435 14.50 -19.07 3.68
C LYS A 435 13.56 -17.87 3.70
N ILE A 436 13.90 -16.75 3.06
CA ILE A 436 12.98 -15.61 2.98
C ILE A 436 11.85 -15.86 1.97
N ASN A 437 10.75 -15.10 2.11
CA ASN A 437 9.61 -15.21 1.21
C ASN A 437 9.87 -14.50 -0.12
N TRP A 438 10.56 -15.18 -1.03
CA TRP A 438 10.83 -14.68 -2.40
C TRP A 438 9.57 -14.42 -3.20
N SER A 439 8.48 -15.14 -2.94
CA SER A 439 7.21 -14.88 -3.61
C SER A 439 6.70 -13.49 -3.31
N ALA A 440 6.73 -13.06 -2.04
CA ALA A 440 6.34 -11.70 -1.66
C ALA A 440 7.21 -10.64 -2.38
N VAL A 441 8.53 -10.85 -2.44
CA VAL A 441 9.48 -9.95 -3.12
C VAL A 441 9.13 -9.79 -4.61
N LEU A 442 8.95 -10.92 -5.32
CA LEU A 442 8.70 -10.91 -6.76
C LEU A 442 7.32 -10.32 -7.12
N ILE A 443 6.30 -10.55 -6.28
CA ILE A 443 4.96 -9.98 -6.51
C ILE A 443 4.99 -8.45 -6.37
N ILE A 444 5.76 -7.88 -5.44
CA ILE A 444 5.87 -6.42 -5.31
C ILE A 444 6.41 -5.83 -6.62
N GLY A 445 7.50 -6.41 -7.17
CA GLY A 445 8.07 -5.98 -8.45
C GLY A 445 7.10 -6.13 -9.62
N GLY A 446 6.43 -7.28 -9.74
CA GLY A 446 5.42 -7.52 -10.76
C GLY A 446 4.19 -6.62 -10.62
N GLY A 447 3.80 -6.27 -9.38
CA GLY A 447 2.72 -5.35 -9.08
C GLY A 447 3.03 -3.92 -9.50
N ILE A 448 4.22 -3.41 -9.16
CA ILE A 448 4.69 -2.10 -9.62
C ILE A 448 4.71 -2.08 -11.15
N LEU A 449 5.29 -3.09 -11.80
CA LEU A 449 5.31 -3.21 -13.25
C LEU A 449 3.91 -3.24 -13.87
N LEU A 450 2.97 -3.99 -13.29
CA LEU A 450 1.58 -4.00 -13.75
C LEU A 450 0.99 -2.59 -13.70
N GLY A 451 1.22 -1.85 -12.62
CA GLY A 451 0.82 -0.46 -12.51
C GLY A 451 1.48 0.44 -13.58
N ASN A 452 2.78 0.26 -13.84
CA ASN A 452 3.50 0.97 -14.91
C ASN A 452 2.85 0.73 -16.27
N ILE A 453 2.48 -0.53 -16.57
CA ILE A 453 1.77 -0.87 -17.81
C ILE A 453 0.46 -0.09 -17.92
N LEU A 454 -0.37 -0.08 -16.86
CA LEU A 454 -1.66 0.60 -16.90
C LEU A 454 -1.55 2.12 -17.09
N ILE A 455 -0.54 2.74 -16.47
CA ILE A 455 -0.33 4.19 -16.55
C ILE A 455 0.32 4.60 -17.87
N THR A 456 1.38 3.91 -18.29
CA THR A 456 2.10 4.24 -19.52
C THR A 456 1.25 4.00 -20.78
N THR A 457 0.24 3.14 -20.70
CA THR A 457 -0.73 2.90 -21.78
C THR A 457 -1.97 3.79 -21.69
N GLY A 458 -2.10 4.63 -20.66
CA GLY A 458 -3.27 5.50 -20.42
C GLY A 458 -4.52 4.78 -19.90
N VAL A 459 -4.47 3.46 -19.70
CA VAL A 459 -5.61 2.64 -19.25
C VAL A 459 -6.10 3.04 -17.87
N SER A 460 -5.20 3.29 -16.93
CA SER A 460 -5.58 3.70 -15.57
C SER A 460 -6.35 5.02 -15.56
N ASP A 461 -5.93 5.97 -16.40
CA ASP A 461 -6.56 7.28 -16.52
C ASP A 461 -7.93 7.14 -17.18
N TRP A 462 -8.05 6.29 -18.21
CA TRP A 462 -9.34 5.96 -18.81
C TRP A 462 -10.33 5.36 -17.81
N ILE A 463 -9.91 4.39 -16.97
CA ILE A 463 -10.76 3.81 -15.92
C ILE A 463 -11.21 4.89 -14.94
N ALA A 464 -10.29 5.78 -14.54
CA ALA A 464 -10.62 6.91 -13.67
C ALA A 464 -11.67 7.84 -14.29
N TYR A 465 -11.59 8.11 -15.60
CA TYR A 465 -12.56 8.95 -16.30
C TYR A 465 -13.96 8.36 -16.35
N GLN A 466 -14.09 7.02 -16.44
CA GLN A 466 -15.40 6.35 -16.35
C GLN A 466 -16.08 6.55 -14.99
N LEU A 467 -15.31 6.93 -13.97
CA LEU A 467 -15.77 7.10 -12.59
C LEU A 467 -15.90 8.57 -12.18
N ILE A 468 -15.76 9.54 -13.10
CA ILE A 468 -15.92 10.98 -12.81
C ILE A 468 -17.32 11.28 -12.24
N GLY A 469 -18.35 10.50 -12.59
CA GLY A 469 -19.69 10.65 -12.03
C GLY A 469 -19.75 10.58 -10.49
N LEU A 470 -18.72 10.02 -9.84
CA LEU A 470 -18.59 9.99 -8.39
C LEU A 470 -18.24 11.36 -7.78
N GLN A 471 -17.91 12.38 -8.57
CA GLN A 471 -17.47 13.70 -8.09
C GLN A 471 -18.48 14.37 -7.11
N GLY A 472 -19.78 14.07 -7.23
CA GLY A 472 -20.79 14.61 -6.32
C GLY A 472 -20.77 14.01 -4.91
N LEU A 473 -20.01 12.93 -4.68
CA LEU A 473 -19.91 12.27 -3.39
C LEU A 473 -18.80 12.89 -2.53
N HIS A 474 -19.00 12.84 -1.20
CA HIS A 474 -17.99 13.29 -0.26
C HIS A 474 -16.71 12.41 -0.37
N PRO A 475 -15.49 12.98 -0.36
CA PRO A 475 -14.22 12.24 -0.49
C PRO A 475 -14.09 11.04 0.46
N LEU A 476 -14.54 11.17 1.71
CA LEU A 476 -14.57 10.05 2.67
C LEU A 476 -15.43 8.87 2.24
N ILE A 477 -16.55 9.10 1.55
CA ILE A 477 -17.43 8.03 1.07
C ILE A 477 -16.72 7.28 -0.06
N ILE A 478 -16.11 8.01 -0.99
CA ILE A 478 -15.33 7.41 -2.08
C ILE A 478 -14.16 6.60 -1.50
N ASN A 479 -13.43 7.16 -0.52
CA ASN A 479 -12.35 6.46 0.17
C ASN A 479 -12.83 5.19 0.89
N PHE A 480 -13.99 5.24 1.55
CA PHE A 480 -14.61 4.08 2.18
C PHE A 480 -14.97 3.00 1.15
N LEU A 481 -15.54 3.37 0.00
CA LEU A 481 -15.91 2.43 -1.06
C LEU A 481 -14.69 1.77 -1.69
N LEU A 482 -13.60 2.52 -1.90
CA LEU A 482 -12.33 1.97 -2.40
C LEU A 482 -11.68 1.03 -1.38
N GLY A 483 -11.70 1.41 -0.09
CA GLY A 483 -11.26 0.52 0.98
C GLY A 483 -12.12 -0.74 1.10
N LEU A 484 -13.44 -0.63 0.93
CA LEU A 484 -14.37 -1.76 0.91
C LEU A 484 -14.10 -2.68 -0.27
N LEU A 485 -13.87 -2.12 -1.46
CA LEU A 485 -13.48 -2.89 -2.64
C LEU A 485 -12.17 -3.65 -2.38
N SER A 486 -11.17 -2.99 -1.78
CA SER A 486 -9.91 -3.63 -1.40
C SER A 486 -10.12 -4.79 -0.42
N LEU A 487 -10.94 -4.57 0.61
CA LEU A 487 -11.30 -5.58 1.60
C LEU A 487 -12.00 -6.79 0.95
N VAL A 488 -12.96 -6.55 0.07
CA VAL A 488 -13.69 -7.61 -0.63
C VAL A 488 -12.77 -8.41 -1.56
N ILE A 489 -11.87 -7.74 -2.29
CA ILE A 489 -10.91 -8.44 -3.15
C ILE A 489 -9.97 -9.31 -2.31
N THR A 490 -9.44 -8.79 -1.19
CA THR A 490 -8.51 -9.57 -0.36
C THR A 490 -9.16 -10.74 0.37
N MET A 491 -10.50 -10.78 0.49
CA MET A 491 -11.20 -11.95 1.04
C MET A 491 -11.08 -13.18 0.13
N PHE A 492 -10.85 -12.96 -1.17
CA PHE A 492 -10.82 -14.02 -2.17
C PHE A 492 -9.47 -14.14 -2.90
N ALA A 493 -8.60 -13.14 -2.77
CA ALA A 493 -7.26 -13.11 -3.36
C ALA A 493 -6.23 -12.71 -2.31
N SER A 494 -4.94 -12.93 -2.57
CA SER A 494 -3.89 -12.49 -1.65
C SER A 494 -3.91 -10.95 -1.43
N ASN A 495 -3.61 -10.51 -0.21
CA ASN A 495 -3.50 -9.09 0.17
C ASN A 495 -2.61 -8.31 -0.81
N THR A 496 -1.51 -8.94 -1.22
CA THR A 496 -0.53 -8.35 -2.14
C THR A 496 -1.13 -8.13 -3.52
N ALA A 497 -1.87 -9.10 -4.06
CA ALA A 497 -2.56 -8.97 -5.33
C ALA A 497 -3.62 -7.87 -5.30
N ALA A 498 -4.42 -7.79 -4.23
CA ALA A 498 -5.44 -6.76 -4.06
C ALA A 498 -4.84 -5.35 -4.17
N ALA A 499 -3.74 -5.10 -3.45
CA ALA A 499 -3.03 -3.82 -3.51
C ALA A 499 -2.42 -3.55 -4.90
N SER A 500 -1.77 -4.54 -5.51
CA SER A 500 -1.16 -4.40 -6.84
C SER A 500 -2.18 -4.08 -7.95
N ILE A 501 -3.42 -4.54 -7.82
CA ILE A 501 -4.48 -4.27 -8.80
C ILE A 501 -5.11 -2.89 -8.54
N LEU A 502 -5.44 -2.58 -7.28
CA LEU A 502 -6.28 -1.41 -6.97
C LEU A 502 -5.49 -0.11 -6.86
N VAL A 503 -4.27 -0.11 -6.35
CA VAL A 503 -3.48 1.13 -6.21
C VAL A 503 -3.27 1.88 -7.53
N PRO A 504 -2.86 1.24 -8.66
CA PRO A 504 -2.64 1.95 -9.92
C PRO A 504 -3.94 2.49 -10.55
N ILE A 505 -5.10 2.01 -10.11
CA ILE A 505 -6.41 2.54 -10.50
C ILE A 505 -6.84 3.67 -9.53
N GLY A 506 -6.57 3.48 -8.23
CA GLY A 506 -6.93 4.41 -7.17
C GLY A 506 -6.19 5.74 -7.27
N ILE A 507 -4.92 5.75 -7.69
CA ILE A 507 -4.13 6.98 -7.83
C ILE A 507 -4.73 7.93 -8.89
N PRO A 508 -4.91 7.53 -10.17
CA PRO A 508 -5.52 8.41 -11.17
C PRO A 508 -6.97 8.77 -10.87
N LEU A 509 -7.72 7.88 -10.23
CA LEU A 509 -9.07 8.18 -9.76
C LEU A 509 -9.07 9.29 -8.71
N ALA A 510 -8.18 9.24 -7.72
CA ALA A 510 -8.04 10.28 -6.72
C ALA A 510 -7.71 11.63 -7.37
N ILE A 511 -6.75 11.66 -8.31
CA ILE A 511 -6.38 12.88 -9.05
C ILE A 511 -7.59 13.43 -9.83
N SER A 512 -8.30 12.57 -10.55
CA SER A 512 -9.44 12.97 -11.38
C SER A 512 -10.61 13.53 -10.55
N LEU A 513 -10.80 13.01 -9.33
CA LEU A 513 -11.81 13.47 -8.39
C LEU A 513 -11.32 14.65 -7.50
N GLY A 514 -10.07 15.10 -7.67
CA GLY A 514 -9.49 16.17 -6.87
C GLY A 514 -9.16 15.79 -5.42
N MET A 515 -9.08 14.49 -5.12
CA MET A 515 -8.76 13.94 -3.80
C MET A 515 -7.25 13.71 -3.66
N SER A 516 -6.76 13.69 -2.42
CA SER A 516 -5.38 13.27 -2.14
C SER A 516 -5.10 11.83 -2.62
N PRO A 517 -4.14 11.60 -3.54
CA PRO A 517 -3.78 10.24 -3.97
C PRO A 517 -3.12 9.42 -2.87
N VAL A 518 -2.44 10.09 -1.92
CA VAL A 518 -1.83 9.46 -0.74
C VAL A 518 -2.91 8.84 0.15
N LEU A 519 -4.00 9.58 0.41
CA LEU A 519 -5.15 9.10 1.19
C LEU A 519 -5.71 7.79 0.60
N VAL A 520 -6.00 7.78 -0.69
CA VAL A 520 -6.60 6.63 -1.37
C VAL A 520 -5.64 5.44 -1.40
N THR A 521 -4.38 5.69 -1.75
CA THR A 521 -3.36 4.63 -1.90
C THR A 521 -3.08 3.91 -0.58
N ILE A 522 -2.88 4.68 0.50
CA ILE A 522 -2.63 4.12 1.83
C ILE A 522 -3.90 3.42 2.34
N THR A 523 -5.09 3.98 2.11
CA THR A 523 -6.35 3.30 2.45
C THR A 523 -6.47 1.94 1.78
N ILE A 524 -6.19 1.85 0.46
CA ILE A 524 -6.23 0.59 -0.28
C ILE A 524 -5.25 -0.42 0.30
N ALA A 525 -4.01 -0.02 0.58
CA ALA A 525 -2.97 -0.91 1.11
C ALA A 525 -3.28 -1.42 2.53
N ILE A 526 -3.77 -0.53 3.40
CA ILE A 526 -4.21 -0.92 4.75
C ILE A 526 -5.42 -1.84 4.66
N ALA A 527 -6.44 -1.49 3.87
CA ALA A 527 -7.65 -2.28 3.73
C ALA A 527 -7.40 -3.67 3.10
N ALA A 528 -6.43 -3.78 2.18
CA ALA A 528 -5.97 -5.06 1.65
C ALA A 528 -5.35 -5.97 2.74
N SER A 529 -5.03 -5.42 3.92
CA SER A 529 -4.48 -6.15 5.06
C SER A 529 -5.50 -6.36 6.18
N LEU A 530 -6.79 -6.12 5.94
CA LEU A 530 -7.87 -6.24 6.94
C LEU A 530 -8.80 -7.44 6.71
N ASP A 531 -8.26 -8.58 6.25
CA ASP A 531 -9.02 -9.82 6.11
C ASP A 531 -8.91 -10.72 7.36
N PHE A 532 -10.02 -10.85 8.07
CA PHE A 532 -10.15 -11.69 9.26
C PHE A 532 -11.19 -12.81 9.10
N ALA A 533 -12.01 -12.81 8.05
CA ALA A 533 -13.20 -13.67 7.94
C ALA A 533 -12.89 -15.14 7.63
N LEU A 534 -11.97 -15.38 6.69
CA LEU A 534 -11.70 -16.71 6.17
C LEU A 534 -10.34 -17.24 6.65
N PRO A 535 -10.22 -18.56 6.94
CA PRO A 535 -8.93 -19.16 7.27
C PRO A 535 -7.89 -18.98 6.17
N VAL A 536 -8.33 -19.13 4.91
CA VAL A 536 -7.48 -19.02 3.72
C VAL A 536 -7.09 -17.58 3.38
N GLY A 537 -7.75 -16.60 3.99
CA GLY A 537 -7.53 -15.18 3.73
C GLY A 537 -6.11 -14.73 4.07
N THR A 538 -5.59 -15.18 5.22
CA THR A 538 -4.20 -14.91 5.62
C THR A 538 -3.54 -16.13 6.26
N PRO A 539 -2.21 -16.32 6.08
CA PRO A 539 -1.51 -17.42 6.73
C PRO A 539 -1.63 -17.43 8.27
N PRO A 540 -1.61 -16.30 9.01
CA PRO A 540 -1.92 -16.28 10.44
C PRO A 540 -3.29 -16.90 10.78
N SER A 541 -4.33 -16.56 10.02
CA SER A 541 -5.68 -17.15 10.17
C SER A 541 -5.67 -18.65 9.88
N THR A 542 -4.93 -19.10 8.87
CA THR A 542 -4.75 -20.53 8.56
C THR A 542 -4.06 -21.27 9.72
N LEU A 543 -2.97 -20.71 10.26
CA LEU A 543 -2.26 -21.31 11.40
C LEU A 543 -3.16 -21.43 12.62
N ALA A 544 -3.96 -20.40 12.90
CA ALA A 544 -4.92 -20.38 13.99
C ALA A 544 -6.01 -21.46 13.82
N TYR A 545 -6.56 -21.57 12.61
CA TYR A 545 -7.54 -22.61 12.28
C TYR A 545 -6.96 -24.03 12.42
N SER A 546 -5.70 -24.22 12.02
CA SER A 546 -5.00 -25.53 12.09
C SER A 546 -4.80 -26.05 13.52
N THR A 547 -4.92 -25.19 14.54
CA THR A 547 -4.86 -25.62 15.95
C THR A 547 -6.06 -26.49 16.37
N GLY A 548 -7.15 -26.51 15.60
CA GLY A 548 -8.39 -27.22 15.94
C GLY A 548 -9.20 -26.57 17.07
N LYS A 549 -8.73 -25.47 17.68
CA LYS A 549 -9.42 -24.78 18.78
C LYS A 549 -10.57 -23.88 18.31
N VAL A 550 -10.61 -23.52 17.03
CA VAL A 550 -11.60 -22.61 16.44
C VAL A 550 -12.31 -23.26 15.26
N LYS A 551 -13.62 -23.03 15.13
CA LYS A 551 -14.42 -23.51 13.98
C LYS A 551 -14.54 -22.42 12.92
N LEU A 552 -14.80 -22.81 11.67
CA LEU A 552 -15.01 -21.86 10.56
C LEU A 552 -16.15 -20.86 10.86
N LYS A 553 -17.23 -21.31 11.51
CA LYS A 553 -18.34 -20.45 11.92
C LYS A 553 -17.92 -19.38 12.95
N ASP A 554 -16.97 -19.71 13.82
CA ASP A 554 -16.44 -18.76 14.82
C ASP A 554 -15.63 -17.65 14.10
N MET A 555 -14.79 -18.04 13.14
CA MET A 555 -13.99 -17.12 12.33
C MET A 555 -14.85 -16.23 11.44
N LEU A 556 -15.79 -16.78 10.68
CA LEU A 556 -16.70 -16.01 9.82
C LEU A 556 -17.50 -14.97 10.62
N ARG A 557 -18.06 -15.38 11.77
CA ARG A 557 -18.90 -14.49 12.58
C ARG A 557 -18.12 -13.29 13.11
N VAL A 558 -16.92 -13.52 13.64
CA VAL A 558 -16.13 -12.44 14.25
C VAL A 558 -15.31 -11.69 13.23
N GLY A 559 -14.75 -12.39 12.26
CA GLY A 559 -13.93 -11.82 11.20
C GLY A 559 -14.72 -10.81 10.37
N LEU A 560 -15.93 -11.14 9.89
CA LEU A 560 -16.75 -10.17 9.15
C LEU A 560 -17.10 -8.92 9.97
N ILE A 561 -17.27 -9.06 11.28
CA ILE A 561 -17.50 -7.91 12.18
C ILE A 561 -16.22 -7.07 12.28
N LEU A 562 -15.06 -7.73 12.46
CA LEU A 562 -13.77 -7.05 12.51
C LEU A 562 -13.47 -6.36 11.19
N ASP A 563 -13.66 -7.01 10.04
CA ASP A 563 -13.48 -6.45 8.70
C ASP A 563 -14.23 -5.12 8.56
N ILE A 564 -15.55 -5.11 8.84
CA ILE A 564 -16.38 -3.89 8.73
C ILE A 564 -15.95 -2.82 9.74
N VAL A 565 -15.75 -3.19 11.01
CA VAL A 565 -15.35 -2.23 12.05
C VAL A 565 -13.97 -1.64 11.76
N SER A 566 -13.05 -2.46 11.26
CA SER A 566 -11.68 -2.08 10.92
C SER A 566 -11.63 -1.05 9.81
N LEU A 567 -12.50 -1.19 8.80
CA LEU A 567 -12.61 -0.28 7.67
C LEU A 567 -13.34 1.02 8.05
N ILE A 568 -14.38 0.94 8.88
CA ILE A 568 -15.04 2.12 9.45
C ILE A 568 -14.05 2.92 10.30
N LEU A 569 -13.29 2.24 11.17
CA LEU A 569 -12.27 2.88 11.99
C LEU A 569 -11.18 3.52 11.12
N LEU A 570 -10.73 2.84 10.06
CA LEU A 570 -9.76 3.39 9.12
C LEU A 570 -10.28 4.70 8.52
N THR A 571 -11.46 4.66 7.91
CA THR A 571 -11.97 5.77 7.09
C THR A 571 -12.52 6.92 7.91
N PHE A 572 -13.27 6.64 8.99
CA PHE A 572 -13.97 7.66 9.77
C PHE A 572 -13.28 8.00 11.08
N GLY A 573 -12.24 7.26 11.47
CA GLY A 573 -11.43 7.55 12.66
C GLY A 573 -10.01 7.97 12.30
N ILE A 574 -9.25 7.04 11.71
CA ILE A 574 -7.80 7.19 11.52
C ILE A 574 -7.44 8.22 10.45
N VAL A 575 -8.25 8.37 9.39
CA VAL A 575 -8.08 9.46 8.41
C VAL A 575 -8.04 10.83 9.10
N TRP A 576 -8.83 11.06 10.15
CA TRP A 576 -8.77 12.33 10.90
C TRP A 576 -7.48 12.50 11.68
N VAL A 577 -6.87 11.41 12.16
CA VAL A 577 -5.53 11.45 12.74
C VAL A 577 -4.54 11.90 11.67
N TRP A 578 -4.64 11.39 10.44
CA TRP A 578 -3.77 11.82 9.35
C TRP A 578 -3.95 13.29 8.99
N VAL A 579 -5.19 13.79 8.97
CA VAL A 579 -5.49 15.22 8.78
C VAL A 579 -4.91 16.07 9.91
N LEU A 580 -5.09 15.66 11.17
CA LEU A 580 -4.54 16.37 12.34
C LEU A 580 -3.01 16.43 12.35
N LEU A 581 -2.37 15.39 11.83
CA LEU A 581 -0.91 15.34 11.66
C LEU A 581 -0.44 16.12 10.41
N GLY A 582 -1.35 16.69 9.62
CA GLY A 582 -1.02 17.43 8.40
C GLY A 582 -0.51 16.56 7.25
N LEU A 583 -0.75 15.25 7.30
CA LEU A 583 -0.25 14.29 6.31
C LEU A 583 -1.09 14.27 5.03
N ILE A 584 -2.37 14.63 5.14
CA ILE A 584 -3.33 14.66 4.03
C ILE A 584 -4.30 15.83 4.17
N SER A 585 -4.87 16.25 3.05
CA SER A 585 -6.04 17.11 2.95
C SER A 585 -7.11 16.43 2.08
N PHE A 586 -8.37 16.83 2.26
CA PHE A 586 -9.48 16.36 1.42
C PHE A 586 -9.47 16.99 0.05
#